data_AF-A0A832ZYD3-F1
#
_entry.id   AF-A0A832ZYD3-F1
#
_cell.length_a   1.000
_cell.length_b   1.000
_cell.length_c   1.000
_cell.angle_alpha   90.00
_cell.angle_beta   90.00
_cell.angle_gamma   90.00
#
_symmetry.space_group_name_H-M   'P 1'
#
loop_
_entity.id
_entity.type
_entity.pdbx_description
1 polymer ?
#
loop_
_entity_poly.entity_id
_entity_poly.type
_entity_poly.pdbx_seq_one_letter_code
_entity_poly.pdbx_strand_id
1 'polypeptide(L)'
;MNLGEIKRHLLENFDIRYVIRGIIDGSLSSLGVIIGASGGDTSLIITAGVGGGVANGISNVLGALTAERAIVESVRMSQEKALLKEEGYLKSSLAYREALNRTRISGIWDGISTTFGSIIPITPFFLFPKDVAIFLAVVITTTLLFVLGVYIGKLSRENIVISGFKMAVTGLLVALISFIIESML
;
A
#
# COMPACT_ATOMS: atom_id res chain seq x y z
N MET A 1 -14.78 -27.66 2.96
CA MET A 1 -14.97 -26.39 2.24
C MET A 1 -14.61 -26.65 0.78
N ASN A 2 -15.56 -26.48 -0.13
CA ASN A 2 -15.32 -26.67 -1.56
C ASN A 2 -14.57 -25.45 -2.14
N LEU A 3 -13.81 -25.62 -3.22
CA LEU A 3 -13.03 -24.56 -3.88
C LEU A 3 -13.91 -23.36 -4.29
N GLY A 4 -15.18 -23.62 -4.62
CA GLY A 4 -16.17 -22.57 -4.91
C GLY A 4 -16.58 -21.74 -3.69
N GLU A 5 -16.67 -22.35 -2.50
CA GLU A 5 -16.97 -21.65 -1.24
C GLU A 5 -15.76 -20.81 -0.79
N ILE A 6 -14.55 -21.35 -0.93
CA ILE A 6 -13.30 -20.61 -0.67
C ILE A 6 -13.22 -19.36 -1.54
N LYS A 7 -13.51 -19.50 -2.84
CA LYS A 7 -13.47 -18.37 -3.78
C LYS A 7 -14.54 -17.32 -3.46
N ARG A 8 -15.76 -17.74 -3.11
CA ARG A 8 -16.86 -16.82 -2.76
C ARG A 8 -16.58 -16.07 -1.47
N HIS A 9 -16.07 -16.77 -0.46
CA HIS A 9 -15.69 -16.17 0.82
C HIS A 9 -14.46 -15.24 0.71
N LEU A 10 -13.51 -15.56 -0.18
CA LEU A 10 -12.41 -14.64 -0.52
C LEU A 10 -12.93 -13.39 -1.23
N LEU A 11 -13.83 -13.52 -2.21
CA LEU A 11 -14.38 -12.38 -2.96
C LEU A 11 -15.25 -11.46 -2.08
N GLU A 12 -15.98 -12.01 -1.11
CA GLU A 12 -16.77 -11.21 -0.16
C GLU A 12 -15.88 -10.41 0.81
N ASN A 13 -14.76 -11.00 1.23
CA ASN A 13 -13.83 -10.38 2.18
C ASN A 13 -12.72 -9.55 1.52
N PHE A 14 -12.54 -9.69 0.20
CA PHE A 14 -11.53 -8.97 -0.57
C PHE A 14 -11.99 -7.54 -0.87
N ASP A 15 -11.16 -6.58 -0.48
CA ASP A 15 -11.42 -5.18 -0.72
C ASP A 15 -10.30 -4.59 -1.59
N ILE A 16 -10.65 -4.29 -2.84
CA ILE A 16 -9.75 -3.75 -3.86
C ILE A 16 -9.06 -2.46 -3.40
N ARG A 17 -9.63 -1.73 -2.44
CA ARG A 17 -9.03 -0.52 -1.86
C ARG A 17 -7.66 -0.80 -1.25
N TYR A 18 -7.48 -1.95 -0.60
CA TYR A 18 -6.21 -2.33 0.02
C TYR A 18 -5.15 -2.68 -1.01
N VAL A 19 -5.53 -3.27 -2.15
CA VAL A 19 -4.59 -3.50 -3.26
C VAL A 19 -4.12 -2.17 -3.85
N ILE A 20 -5.05 -1.25 -4.09
CA ILE A 20 -4.74 0.08 -4.66
C ILE A 20 -3.86 0.87 -3.69
N ARG A 21 -4.22 0.90 -2.40
CA ARG A 21 -3.41 1.51 -1.33
C ARG A 21 -2.01 0.93 -1.34
N GLY A 22 -1.88 -0.40 -1.33
CA GLY A 22 -0.59 -1.06 -1.31
C GLY A 22 0.27 -0.67 -2.51
N ILE A 23 -0.27 -0.70 -3.73
CA ILE A 23 0.49 -0.27 -4.93
C ILE A 23 0.96 1.18 -4.80
N ILE A 24 0.12 2.09 -4.30
CA ILE A 24 0.47 3.51 -4.08
C ILE A 24 1.62 3.61 -3.07
N ASP A 25 1.47 2.99 -1.90
CA ASP A 25 2.47 3.01 -0.82
C ASP A 25 3.81 2.44 -1.30
N GLY A 26 3.77 1.29 -1.98
CA GLY A 26 4.94 0.61 -2.51
C GLY A 26 5.68 1.47 -3.54
N SER A 27 4.94 2.03 -4.50
CA SER A 27 5.52 2.83 -5.58
C SER A 27 6.11 4.14 -5.06
N LEU A 28 5.42 4.84 -4.16
CA LEU A 28 5.90 6.10 -3.57
C LEU A 28 7.11 5.88 -2.67
N SER A 29 7.06 4.87 -1.79
CA SER A 29 8.18 4.55 -0.89
C SER A 29 9.43 4.17 -1.68
N SER A 30 9.30 3.32 -2.71
CA SER A 30 10.40 2.93 -3.59
C SER A 30 10.95 4.11 -4.38
N LEU A 31 10.10 4.98 -4.94
CA LEU A 31 10.56 6.20 -5.60
C LEU A 31 11.38 7.09 -4.65
N GLY A 32 10.92 7.26 -3.41
CA GLY A 32 11.65 8.01 -2.40
C GLY A 32 13.01 7.41 -2.07
N VAL A 33 13.10 6.07 -1.98
CA VAL A 33 14.37 5.35 -1.76
C VAL A 33 15.29 5.46 -2.97
N ILE A 34 14.77 5.32 -4.19
CA ILE A 34 15.55 5.43 -5.43
C ILE A 34 16.22 6.80 -5.54
N ILE A 35 15.45 7.86 -5.30
CA ILE A 35 15.99 9.22 -5.32
C ILE A 35 16.91 9.46 -4.13
N GLY A 36 16.55 9.02 -2.93
CA GLY A 36 17.41 9.18 -1.74
C GLY A 36 18.76 8.46 -1.85
N ALA A 37 18.84 7.40 -2.66
CA ALA A 37 20.07 6.64 -2.91
C ALA A 37 20.76 7.00 -4.24
N SER A 38 20.32 8.06 -4.95
CA SER A 38 20.80 8.36 -6.30
C SER A 38 22.31 8.64 -6.41
N GLY A 39 22.90 9.18 -5.35
CA GLY A 39 24.35 9.42 -5.24
C GLY A 39 25.19 8.15 -5.19
N GLY A 40 24.58 7.00 -4.88
CA GLY A 40 25.24 5.70 -4.88
C GLY A 40 25.29 5.00 -6.23
N ASP A 41 25.80 3.78 -6.22
CA ASP A 41 25.81 2.88 -7.37
C ASP A 41 24.45 2.20 -7.58
N THR A 42 24.19 1.74 -8.81
CA THR A 42 22.95 1.01 -9.19
C THR A 42 22.64 -0.15 -8.24
N SER A 43 23.66 -0.87 -7.75
CA SER A 43 23.48 -1.97 -6.81
C SER A 43 22.89 -1.51 -5.48
N LEU A 44 23.30 -0.34 -4.97
CA LEU A 44 22.76 0.21 -3.74
C LEU A 44 21.30 0.60 -3.93
N ILE A 45 20.97 1.24 -5.06
CA ILE A 45 19.60 1.66 -5.37
C ILE A 45 18.67 0.45 -5.45
N ILE A 46 19.07 -0.61 -6.17
CA ILE A 46 18.25 -1.83 -6.29
C ILE A 46 18.07 -2.51 -4.94
N THR A 47 19.15 -2.72 -4.18
CA THR A 47 19.09 -3.42 -2.90
C THR A 47 18.32 -2.62 -1.85
N ALA A 48 18.50 -1.30 -1.79
CA ALA A 48 17.73 -0.41 -0.92
C ALA A 48 16.25 -0.35 -1.34
N GLY A 49 15.96 -0.22 -2.64
CA GLY A 49 14.59 -0.17 -3.14
C GLY A 49 13.82 -1.47 -2.87
N VAL A 50 14.41 -2.62 -3.18
CA VAL A 50 13.77 -3.93 -2.93
C VAL A 50 13.67 -4.20 -1.44
N GLY A 51 14.74 -3.97 -0.68
CA GLY A 51 14.75 -4.16 0.77
C GLY A 51 13.74 -3.27 1.48
N GLY A 52 13.70 -1.98 1.13
CA GLY A 52 12.73 -1.01 1.62
C GLY A 52 11.30 -1.37 1.24
N GLY A 53 11.08 -1.82 0.01
CA GLY A 53 9.77 -2.28 -0.47
C GLY A 53 9.23 -3.52 0.23
N VAL A 54 10.09 -4.52 0.49
CA VAL A 54 9.74 -5.71 1.29
C VAL A 54 9.45 -5.31 2.73
N ALA A 55 10.30 -4.48 3.34
CA ALA A 55 10.09 -4.00 4.70
C ALA A 55 8.77 -3.22 4.83
N ASN A 56 8.46 -2.36 3.86
CA ASN A 56 7.19 -1.63 3.81
C ASN A 56 5.98 -2.57 3.66
N GLY A 57 6.06 -3.57 2.77
CA GLY A 57 5.00 -4.56 2.63
C GLY A 57 4.73 -5.35 3.91
N ILE A 58 5.78 -5.80 4.60
CA ILE A 58 5.65 -6.46 5.91
C ILE A 58 5.03 -5.51 6.94
N SER A 59 5.48 -4.25 6.96
CA SER A 59 4.93 -3.20 7.83
C SER A 59 3.43 -3.02 7.63
N ASN A 60 2.95 -2.99 6.39
CA ASN A 60 1.52 -2.86 6.08
C ASN A 60 0.72 -4.09 6.54
N VAL A 61 1.24 -5.32 6.37
CA VAL A 61 0.59 -6.52 6.94
C VAL A 61 0.50 -6.43 8.46
N LEU A 62 1.60 -6.10 9.14
CA LEU A 62 1.64 -6.00 10.59
C LEU A 62 0.74 -4.88 11.11
N GLY A 63 0.73 -3.73 10.43
CA GLY A 63 -0.13 -2.59 10.74
C GLY A 63 -1.61 -2.97 10.70
N ALA A 64 -2.05 -3.71 9.68
CA ALA A 64 -3.42 -4.22 9.64
C ALA A 64 -3.67 -5.26 10.75
N LEU A 65 -2.79 -6.24 10.95
CA LEU A 65 -2.99 -7.31 11.93
C LEU A 65 -2.96 -6.84 13.40
N THR A 66 -2.28 -5.73 13.67
CA THR A 66 -2.12 -5.18 15.02
C THR A 66 -2.98 -3.94 15.24
N ALA A 67 -2.78 -2.88 14.46
CA ALA A 67 -3.47 -1.60 14.66
C ALA A 67 -4.95 -1.66 14.23
N GLU A 68 -5.27 -2.16 13.03
CA GLU A 68 -6.68 -2.31 12.63
C GLU A 68 -7.40 -3.32 13.52
N ARG A 69 -6.73 -4.42 13.91
CA ARG A 69 -7.29 -5.37 14.88
C ARG A 69 -7.58 -4.73 16.24
N ALA A 70 -6.72 -3.85 16.73
CA ALA A 70 -6.96 -3.13 17.98
C ALA A 70 -8.22 -2.25 17.90
N ILE A 71 -8.51 -1.66 16.73
CA ILE A 71 -9.76 -0.93 16.49
C ILE A 71 -10.97 -1.87 16.55
N VAL A 72 -10.88 -3.05 15.91
CA VAL A 72 -11.96 -4.07 15.97
C VAL A 72 -12.23 -4.50 17.42
N GLU A 73 -11.18 -4.74 18.22
CA GLU A 73 -11.32 -5.06 19.64
C GLU A 73 -11.92 -3.90 20.44
N SER A 74 -11.51 -2.66 20.19
CA SER A 74 -12.05 -1.46 20.85
C SER A 74 -13.54 -1.27 20.57
N VAL A 75 -13.96 -1.45 19.31
CA VAL A 75 -15.36 -1.39 18.91
C VAL A 75 -16.16 -2.50 19.60
N ARG A 76 -15.64 -3.74 19.64
CA ARG A 76 -16.26 -4.86 20.35
C ARG A 76 -16.46 -4.55 21.84
N MET A 77 -15.43 -4.07 22.53
CA MET A 77 -15.50 -3.72 23.95
C MET A 77 -16.53 -2.62 24.22
N SER A 78 -16.59 -1.62 23.35
CA SER A 78 -17.58 -0.54 23.44
C SER A 78 -19.01 -1.06 23.28
N GLN A 79 -19.23 -2.00 22.35
CA GLN A 79 -20.53 -2.65 22.14
C GLN A 79 -20.94 -3.52 23.34
N GLU A 80 -20.02 -4.31 23.89
CA GLU A 80 -20.29 -5.13 25.09
C GLU A 80 -20.71 -4.27 26.28
N LYS A 81 -20.00 -3.16 26.51
CA LYS A 81 -20.34 -2.21 27.57
C LYS A 81 -21.72 -1.59 27.40
N ALA A 82 -22.07 -1.19 26.17
CA ALA A 82 -23.39 -0.64 25.86
C ALA A 82 -24.53 -1.65 26.05
N LEU A 83 -24.24 -2.95 25.87
CA LEU A 83 -25.18 -4.05 26.06
C LEU A 83 -25.19 -4.61 27.50
N LEU A 84 -24.38 -4.05 28.40
CA LEU A 84 -24.17 -4.55 29.77
C LEU A 84 -23.79 -6.05 29.78
N LYS A 85 -22.95 -6.46 28.82
CA LYS A 85 -22.43 -7.83 28.72
C LYS A 85 -21.01 -7.92 29.28
N GLU A 86 -20.66 -9.11 29.74
CA GLU A 86 -19.31 -9.42 30.22
C GLU A 86 -18.27 -9.32 29.08
N GLU A 87 -17.02 -9.04 29.46
CA GLU A 87 -15.93 -8.95 28.51
C GLU A 87 -15.74 -10.25 27.72
N GLY A 88 -15.70 -10.13 26.40
CA GLY A 88 -15.52 -11.26 25.50
C GLY A 88 -16.81 -11.92 25.05
N TYR A 89 -17.97 -11.48 25.56
CA TYR A 89 -19.29 -12.00 25.16
C TYR A 89 -19.49 -11.99 23.64
N LEU A 90 -19.05 -10.94 22.94
CA LEU A 90 -19.19 -10.80 21.49
C LEU A 90 -18.07 -11.47 20.68
N LYS A 91 -17.06 -12.09 21.31
CA LYS A 91 -15.98 -12.79 20.57
C LYS A 91 -16.47 -14.02 19.79
N SER A 92 -17.61 -14.58 20.19
CA SER A 92 -18.26 -15.68 19.47
C SER A 92 -19.13 -15.18 18.31
N SER A 93 -19.44 -13.89 18.25
CA SER A 93 -20.35 -13.32 17.24
C SER A 93 -19.77 -13.45 15.82
N LEU A 94 -20.66 -13.68 14.85
CA LEU A 94 -20.29 -13.72 13.43
C LEU A 94 -19.67 -12.38 12.98
N ALA A 95 -20.25 -11.26 13.42
CA ALA A 95 -19.77 -9.91 13.10
C ALA A 95 -18.30 -9.69 13.53
N TYR A 96 -17.93 -10.11 14.75
CA TYR A 96 -16.54 -10.00 15.23
C TYR A 96 -15.58 -10.88 14.42
N ARG A 97 -15.96 -12.13 14.14
CA ARG A 97 -15.14 -13.07 13.38
C ARG A 97 -14.93 -12.60 11.94
N GLU A 98 -15.99 -12.08 11.31
CA GLU A 98 -15.92 -11.53 9.96
C GLU A 98 -15.06 -10.26 9.91
N ALA A 99 -15.21 -9.35 10.89
CA ALA A 99 -14.37 -8.16 10.99
C ALA A 99 -12.88 -8.51 11.11
N LEU A 100 -12.52 -9.47 11.97
CA LEU A 100 -11.13 -9.93 12.09
C LEU A 100 -10.62 -10.58 10.79
N ASN A 101 -11.43 -11.43 10.15
CA ASN A 101 -11.05 -12.08 8.91
C ASN A 101 -10.86 -11.06 7.78
N ARG A 102 -11.74 -10.05 7.66
CA ARG A 102 -11.58 -8.94 6.72
C ARG A 102 -10.27 -8.20 6.96
N THR A 103 -10.01 -7.75 8.19
CA THR A 103 -8.74 -7.06 8.53
C THR A 103 -7.53 -7.90 8.16
N ARG A 104 -7.54 -9.21 8.45
CA ARG A 104 -6.44 -10.11 8.10
C ARG A 104 -6.24 -10.25 6.59
N ILE A 105 -7.31 -10.53 5.85
CA ILE A 105 -7.24 -10.74 4.39
C ILE A 105 -6.84 -9.44 3.71
N SER A 106 -7.46 -8.33 4.06
CA SER A 106 -7.14 -7.00 3.54
C SER A 106 -5.70 -6.60 3.81
N GLY A 107 -5.21 -6.80 5.04
CA GLY A 107 -3.83 -6.50 5.41
C GLY A 107 -2.79 -7.30 4.62
N ILE A 108 -3.06 -8.59 4.38
CA ILE A 108 -2.19 -9.43 3.54
C ILE A 108 -2.16 -8.90 2.10
N TRP A 109 -3.31 -8.57 1.52
CA TRP A 109 -3.37 -8.05 0.16
C TRP A 109 -2.72 -6.69 0.02
N ASP A 110 -2.86 -5.83 1.02
CA ASP A 110 -2.18 -4.54 1.08
C ASP A 110 -0.66 -4.73 1.05
N GLY A 111 -0.10 -5.50 1.99
CA GLY A 111 1.34 -5.71 2.07
C GLY A 111 1.94 -6.39 0.83
N ILE A 112 1.26 -7.40 0.26
CA ILE A 112 1.67 -8.01 -1.02
C ILE A 112 1.70 -6.96 -2.12
N SER A 113 0.64 -6.15 -2.22
CA SER A 113 0.52 -5.11 -3.24
C SER A 113 1.57 -4.01 -3.06
N THR A 114 1.94 -3.68 -1.82
CA THR A 114 3.05 -2.79 -1.48
C THR A 114 4.39 -3.32 -1.98
N THR A 115 4.70 -4.59 -1.70
CA THR A 115 5.94 -5.20 -2.21
C THR A 115 5.97 -5.19 -3.73
N PHE A 116 4.89 -5.57 -4.42
CA PHE A 116 4.84 -5.50 -5.88
C PHE A 116 4.90 -4.07 -6.41
N GLY A 117 4.18 -3.13 -5.80
CA GLY A 117 4.21 -1.71 -6.14
C GLY A 117 5.62 -1.14 -6.06
N SER A 118 6.41 -1.56 -5.06
CA SER A 118 7.79 -1.11 -4.88
C SER A 118 8.76 -1.60 -5.96
N ILE A 119 8.45 -2.72 -6.62
CA ILE A 119 9.29 -3.27 -7.69
C ILE A 119 9.13 -2.47 -8.98
N ILE A 120 7.95 -1.92 -9.25
CA ILE A 120 7.64 -1.23 -10.51
C ILE A 120 8.66 -0.11 -10.81
N PRO A 121 8.96 0.83 -9.89
CA PRO A 121 9.94 1.90 -10.13
C PRO A 121 11.39 1.40 -10.23
N ILE A 122 11.70 0.20 -9.73
CA ILE A 122 13.05 -0.38 -9.74
C ILE A 122 13.35 -1.06 -11.08
N THR A 123 12.32 -1.51 -11.80
CA THR A 123 12.46 -2.25 -13.06
C THR A 123 13.42 -1.61 -14.10
N PRO A 124 13.48 -0.27 -14.29
CA PRO A 124 14.38 0.33 -15.27
C PRO A 124 15.87 0.12 -14.95
N PHE A 125 16.23 -0.04 -13.67
CA PHE A 125 17.63 -0.20 -13.24
C PHE A 125 18.26 -1.52 -13.69
N PHE A 126 17.46 -2.50 -14.10
CA PHE A 126 17.94 -3.75 -14.67
C PHE A 126 18.25 -3.66 -16.18
N LEU A 127 17.73 -2.63 -16.86
CA LEU A 127 17.75 -2.53 -18.32
C LEU A 127 18.52 -1.31 -18.84
N PHE A 128 18.61 -0.26 -18.05
CA PHE A 128 19.16 1.04 -18.46
C PHE A 128 20.29 1.52 -17.54
N PRO A 129 21.20 2.37 -18.05
CA PRO A 129 22.19 3.06 -17.21
C PRO A 129 21.52 3.90 -16.11
N LYS A 130 22.24 4.11 -14.99
CA LYS A 130 21.72 4.74 -13.77
C LYS A 130 20.93 6.02 -14.04
N ASP A 131 21.50 6.96 -14.79
CA ASP A 131 20.90 8.28 -15.00
C ASP A 131 19.57 8.19 -15.77
N VAL A 132 19.52 7.30 -16.77
CA VAL A 132 18.30 7.02 -17.54
C VAL A 132 17.27 6.27 -16.70
N ALA A 133 17.72 5.31 -15.89
CA ALA A 133 16.86 4.52 -15.02
C ALA A 133 16.17 5.37 -13.95
N ILE A 134 16.86 6.34 -13.35
CA ILE A 134 16.27 7.29 -12.39
C ILE A 134 15.15 8.10 -13.06
N PHE A 135 15.41 8.67 -14.23
CA PHE A 135 14.40 9.42 -14.97
C PHE A 135 13.18 8.54 -15.31
N LEU A 136 13.40 7.33 -15.80
CA LEU A 136 12.33 6.38 -16.11
C LEU A 136 11.54 5.98 -14.85
N ALA A 137 12.19 5.79 -13.71
CA ALA A 137 11.51 5.45 -12.45
C ALA A 137 10.53 6.56 -12.03
N VAL A 138 10.92 7.83 -12.14
CA VAL A 138 10.04 8.98 -11.88
C VAL A 138 8.85 8.96 -12.85
N VAL A 139 9.11 8.87 -14.17
CA VAL A 139 8.06 8.89 -15.20
C VAL A 139 7.07 7.72 -15.01
N ILE A 140 7.57 6.50 -14.81
CA ILE A 140 6.75 5.30 -14.60
C ILE A 140 5.90 5.44 -13.34
N THR A 141 6.48 5.89 -12.22
CA THR A 141 5.76 6.04 -10.96
C THR A 141 4.69 7.12 -11.06
N THR A 142 5.03 8.29 -11.58
CA THR A 142 4.07 9.38 -11.78
C THR A 142 2.93 8.96 -12.71
N THR A 143 3.23 8.23 -13.79
CA THR A 143 2.21 7.70 -14.71
C THR A 143 1.31 6.66 -14.02
N LEU A 144 1.89 5.74 -13.25
CA LEU A 144 1.15 4.75 -12.48
C LEU A 144 0.20 5.42 -11.48
N LEU A 145 0.68 6.41 -10.72
CA LEU A 145 -0.13 7.17 -9.78
C LEU A 145 -1.23 7.97 -10.48
N PHE A 146 -0.95 8.56 -11.64
CA PHE A 146 -1.98 9.23 -12.44
C PHE A 146 -3.09 8.25 -12.84
N VAL A 147 -2.75 7.07 -13.35
CA VAL A 147 -3.72 6.03 -13.75
C VAL A 147 -4.53 5.54 -12.55
N LEU A 148 -3.88 5.28 -11.42
CA LEU A 148 -4.57 4.91 -10.17
C LEU A 148 -5.48 6.04 -9.67
N GLY A 149 -5.05 7.29 -9.80
CA GLY A 149 -5.85 8.47 -9.44
C GLY A 149 -7.08 8.64 -10.33
N VAL A 150 -6.96 8.41 -11.63
CA VAL A 150 -8.09 8.37 -12.56
C VAL A 150 -9.06 7.25 -12.16
N TYR A 151 -8.55 6.07 -11.83
CA TYR A 151 -9.37 4.95 -11.38
C TYR A 151 -10.12 5.27 -10.08
N ILE A 152 -9.43 5.82 -9.08
CA ILE A 152 -10.03 6.25 -7.80
C ILE A 152 -11.09 7.32 -8.05
N GLY A 153 -10.80 8.33 -8.88
CA GLY A 153 -11.75 9.40 -9.20
C GLY A 153 -13.02 8.86 -9.86
N LYS A 154 -12.90 7.85 -10.72
CA LYS A 154 -14.05 7.17 -11.32
C LYS A 154 -14.86 6.41 -10.27
N LEU A 155 -14.19 5.73 -9.34
CA LEU A 155 -14.84 4.98 -8.27
C LEU A 155 -15.56 5.90 -7.26
N SER A 156 -14.96 7.05 -6.93
CA SER A 156 -15.51 8.04 -6.00
C SER A 156 -16.56 8.97 -6.61
N ARG A 157 -16.84 8.88 -7.93
CA ARG A 157 -17.68 9.81 -8.69
C ARG A 157 -17.21 11.27 -8.61
N GLU A 158 -15.91 11.46 -8.42
CA GLU A 158 -15.26 12.77 -8.48
C GLU A 158 -14.75 13.08 -9.89
N ASN A 159 -14.19 14.26 -10.09
CA ASN A 159 -13.54 14.61 -11.35
C ASN A 159 -12.27 13.76 -11.55
N ILE A 160 -12.32 12.84 -12.53
CA ILE A 160 -11.26 11.89 -12.85
C ILE A 160 -9.92 12.55 -13.18
N VAL A 161 -9.96 13.71 -13.85
CA VAL A 161 -8.77 14.44 -14.28
C VAL A 161 -8.10 15.06 -13.06
N ILE A 162 -8.89 15.72 -12.20
CA ILE A 162 -8.38 16.31 -10.95
C ILE A 162 -7.79 15.23 -10.04
N SER A 163 -8.48 14.09 -9.91
CA SER A 163 -7.98 12.97 -9.09
C SER A 163 -6.66 12.40 -9.63
N GLY A 164 -6.55 12.18 -10.94
CA GLY A 164 -5.32 11.74 -11.60
C GLY A 164 -4.17 12.73 -11.38
N PHE A 165 -4.39 14.02 -11.66
CA PHE A 165 -3.38 15.06 -11.47
C PHE A 165 -2.94 15.20 -10.01
N LYS A 166 -3.89 15.16 -9.07
CA LYS A 166 -3.61 15.20 -7.62
C LYS A 166 -2.60 14.10 -7.25
N MET A 167 -2.82 12.89 -7.73
CA MET A 167 -1.93 11.75 -7.47
C MET A 167 -0.57 11.85 -8.17
N ALA A 168 -0.54 12.30 -9.42
CA ALA A 168 0.71 12.54 -10.15
C ALA A 168 1.59 13.58 -9.45
N VAL A 169 0.98 14.68 -8.99
CA VAL A 169 1.64 15.74 -8.23
C VAL A 169 2.22 15.18 -6.93
N THR A 170 1.50 14.32 -6.20
CA THR A 170 2.05 13.67 -5.01
C THR A 170 3.32 12.88 -5.31
N GLY A 171 3.36 12.10 -6.40
CA GLY A 171 4.57 11.39 -6.81
C GLY A 171 5.75 12.31 -7.11
N LEU A 172 5.50 13.40 -7.84
CA LEU A 172 6.52 14.41 -8.13
C LEU A 172 7.00 15.14 -6.87
N LEU A 173 6.10 15.42 -5.93
CA LEU A 173 6.46 16.03 -4.64
C LEU A 173 7.35 15.11 -3.81
N VAL A 174 7.05 13.81 -3.76
CA VAL A 174 7.91 12.84 -3.08
C VAL A 174 9.30 12.80 -3.74
N ALA A 175 9.37 12.73 -5.07
CA ALA A 175 10.65 12.78 -5.78
C ALA A 175 11.43 14.07 -5.48
N LEU A 176 10.76 15.22 -5.48
CA LEU A 176 11.38 16.51 -5.18
C LEU A 176 11.91 16.56 -3.75
N ILE A 177 11.10 16.15 -2.76
CA ILE A 177 11.51 16.15 -1.35
C ILE A 177 12.69 15.20 -1.14
N SER A 178 12.64 13.99 -1.70
CA SER A 178 13.73 13.03 -1.61
C SER A 178 15.01 13.54 -2.27
N PHE A 179 14.90 14.24 -3.40
CA PHE A 179 16.05 14.85 -4.07
C PHE A 179 16.68 15.96 -3.22
N ILE A 180 15.86 16.81 -2.59
CA ILE A 180 16.35 17.82 -1.66
C ILE A 180 17.11 17.17 -0.52
N ILE A 181 16.56 16.11 0.09
CA ILE A 181 17.21 15.38 1.18
C ILE A 181 18.54 14.79 0.73
N GLU A 182 18.59 14.17 -0.44
CA GLU A 182 19.82 13.58 -0.98
C GLU A 182 20.89 14.66 -1.25
N SER A 183 20.50 15.81 -1.81
CA SER A 183 21.43 16.90 -2.10
C SER A 183 22.04 17.59 -0.87
N MET A 184 21.49 17.34 0.32
CA MET A 184 21.99 17.89 1.59
C MET A 184 23.06 17.02 2.26
N LEU A 185 23.28 15.80 1.77
CA LEU A 185 24.22 14.80 2.29
C LEU A 185 25.42 14.63 1.35
#